data_AF-A0A955ZD91-F1
#
_entry.id   AF-A0A955ZD91-F1
#
_cell.length_a   1.000
_cell.length_b   1.000
_cell.length_c   1.000
_cell.angle_alpha   90.00
_cell.angle_beta   90.00
_cell.angle_gamma   90.00
#
_symmetry.space_group_name_H-M   'P 1'
#
loop_
_entity.id
_entity.type
_entity.pdbx_description
1 polymer ?
#
loop_
_entity_poly.entity_id
_entity_poly.type
_entity_poly.pdbx_seq_one_letter_code
_entity_poly.pdbx_strand_id
1 'polypeptide(L)'
;MPSYVVAGTWVAHATAPITLTFQLGEFPLEFRIHNAIISAKVSGPAAKGGIIAGVLDPEEVLPVFAKVAGAIYAPLCDPVDFESIAVQVRATSDIMLDGSNGDPTQICNGISLGIGFDAAAVQLGPLVPPAPDLPDPCAG
;
A
#
# COMPACT_ATOMS: atom_id res chain seq x y z
N MET A 1 5.32 -4.49 16.83
CA MET A 1 4.01 -4.97 16.34
C MET A 1 3.42 -5.92 17.39
N PRO A 2 2.48 -5.45 18.23
CA PRO A 2 1.68 -6.34 19.08
C PRO A 2 1.02 -7.42 18.23
N SER A 3 1.04 -8.67 18.70
CA SER A 3 0.44 -9.79 17.97
C SER A 3 -0.09 -10.87 18.90
N TYR A 4 -1.03 -11.66 18.40
CA TYR A 4 -1.61 -12.80 19.12
C TYR A 4 -2.01 -13.91 18.13
N VAL A 5 -2.30 -15.10 18.66
CA VAL A 5 -2.84 -16.22 17.89
C VAL A 5 -4.17 -16.64 18.49
N VAL A 6 -5.21 -16.74 17.67
CA VAL A 6 -6.53 -17.23 18.08
C VAL A 6 -7.05 -18.21 17.02
N ALA A 7 -7.50 -19.39 17.45
CA ALA A 7 -8.04 -20.43 16.56
C ALA A 7 -7.14 -20.75 15.33
N GLY A 8 -5.82 -20.74 15.50
CA GLY A 8 -4.85 -21.00 14.42
C GLY A 8 -4.58 -19.81 13.48
N THR A 9 -5.22 -18.66 13.72
CA THR A 9 -4.97 -17.41 13.00
C THR A 9 -4.02 -16.54 13.83
N TRP A 10 -2.87 -16.21 13.26
CA TRP A 10 -2.00 -15.16 13.78
C TRP A 10 -2.52 -13.81 13.32
N VAL A 11 -2.54 -12.83 14.23
CA VAL A 11 -2.95 -11.45 13.97
C VAL A 11 -1.91 -10.52 14.56
N ALA A 12 -1.43 -9.56 13.78
CA ALA A 12 -0.49 -8.54 14.19
C ALA A 12 -0.97 -7.14 13.80
N HIS A 13 -0.75 -6.19 14.70
CA HIS A 13 -1.05 -4.78 14.49
C HIS A 13 0.25 -4.01 14.31
N ALA A 14 0.35 -3.27 13.21
CA ALA A 14 1.45 -2.38 12.96
C ALA A 14 1.36 -1.17 13.91
N THR A 15 2.47 -0.80 14.54
CA THR A 15 2.56 0.39 15.41
C THR A 15 3.02 1.64 14.67
N ALA A 16 3.39 1.48 13.40
CA ALA A 16 3.77 2.53 12.47
C ALA A 16 3.34 2.06 11.07
N PRO A 17 3.21 2.99 10.10
CA PRO A 17 2.87 2.60 8.73
C PRO A 17 3.87 1.61 8.14
N ILE A 18 3.37 0.64 7.38
CA ILE A 18 4.20 -0.32 6.66
C ILE A 18 4.29 0.10 5.19
N THR A 19 5.47 0.03 4.59
CA THR A 19 5.64 0.29 3.16
C THR A 19 5.60 -1.03 2.41
N LEU A 20 4.71 -1.14 1.43
CA LEU A 20 4.73 -2.21 0.44
C LEU A 20 5.23 -1.67 -0.89
N THR A 21 6.23 -2.34 -1.45
CA THR A 21 6.75 -2.02 -2.78
C THR A 21 6.21 -3.02 -3.78
N PHE A 22 5.46 -2.55 -4.77
CA PHE A 22 4.99 -3.33 -5.91
C PHE A 22 5.81 -2.97 -7.14
N GLN A 23 6.17 -3.97 -7.94
CA GLN A 23 6.88 -3.72 -9.19
C GLN A 23 5.90 -3.69 -10.35
N LEU A 24 5.85 -2.58 -11.08
CA LEU A 24 5.11 -2.43 -12.32
C LEU A 24 6.08 -2.16 -13.46
N GLY A 25 6.42 -3.21 -14.21
CA GLY A 25 7.54 -3.15 -15.15
C GLY A 25 8.84 -2.92 -14.40
N GLU A 26 9.54 -1.84 -14.71
CA GLU A 26 10.77 -1.46 -14.00
C GLU A 26 10.49 -0.46 -12.85
N PHE A 27 9.28 0.09 -12.73
CA PHE A 27 8.96 1.12 -11.74
C PHE A 27 8.56 0.52 -10.38
N PRO A 28 9.30 0.82 -9.29
CA PRO A 28 8.88 0.47 -7.94
C PRO A 28 7.78 1.44 -7.46
N LEU A 29 6.64 0.88 -7.06
CA LEU A 29 5.51 1.60 -6.51
C LEU A 29 5.46 1.37 -5.00
N GLU A 30 5.75 2.41 -4.25
CA GLU A 30 5.76 2.35 -2.79
C GLU A 30 4.43 2.84 -2.23
N PHE A 31 3.69 1.94 -1.58
CA PHE A 31 2.45 2.27 -0.90
C PHE A 31 2.67 2.20 0.60
N ARG A 32 2.45 3.34 1.26
CA ARG A 32 2.47 3.44 2.72
C ARG A 32 1.09 3.10 3.26
N ILE A 33 1.02 2.00 4.00
CA ILE A 33 -0.22 1.51 4.61
C ILE A 33 -0.25 1.91 6.07
N HIS A 34 -1.21 2.77 6.41
CA HIS A 34 -1.50 3.21 7.77
C HIS A 34 -2.42 2.21 8.46
N ASN A 35 -2.34 2.17 9.80
CA ASN A 35 -3.18 1.32 10.65
C ASN A 35 -3.23 -0.17 10.23
N ALA A 36 -2.09 -0.69 9.77
CA ALA A 36 -2.06 -1.99 9.16
C ALA A 36 -2.32 -3.13 10.16
N ILE A 37 -3.21 -4.04 9.77
CA ILE A 37 -3.49 -5.29 10.47
C ILE A 37 -3.14 -6.45 9.54
N ILE A 38 -2.23 -7.29 9.99
CA ILE A 38 -1.79 -8.47 9.25
C ILE A 38 -2.40 -9.69 9.92
N SER A 39 -3.11 -10.51 9.17
CA SER A 39 -3.64 -11.77 9.66
C SER A 39 -3.27 -12.90 8.73
N ALA A 40 -3.06 -14.11 9.25
CA ALA A 40 -2.87 -15.30 8.43
C ALA A 40 -3.15 -16.59 9.22
N LYS A 41 -3.63 -17.63 8.54
CA LYS A 41 -3.72 -18.97 9.13
C LYS A 41 -2.34 -19.59 9.12
N VAL A 42 -1.79 -19.88 10.29
CA VAL A 42 -0.45 -20.43 10.44
C VAL A 42 -0.53 -21.95 10.49
N SER A 43 0.27 -22.63 9.68
CA SER A 43 0.39 -24.08 9.65
C SER A 43 1.86 -24.47 9.57
N GLY A 44 2.50 -24.59 10.73
CA GLY A 44 3.94 -24.84 10.83
C GLY A 44 4.76 -23.63 10.32
N PRO A 45 5.75 -23.82 9.44
CA PRO A 45 6.61 -22.75 8.94
C PRO A 45 5.97 -21.91 7.82
N ALA A 46 4.74 -22.24 7.41
CA ALA A 46 4.01 -21.54 6.36
C ALA A 46 2.74 -20.87 6.92
N ALA A 47 2.26 -19.85 6.21
CA ALA A 47 0.96 -19.25 6.46
C ALA A 47 0.16 -19.14 5.15
N LYS A 48 -1.15 -19.35 5.24
CA LYS A 48 -2.04 -19.37 4.08
C LYS A 48 -3.23 -18.45 4.29
N GLY A 49 -3.75 -17.90 3.19
CA GLY A 49 -4.91 -17.01 3.21
C GLY A 49 -4.68 -15.81 4.13
N GLY A 50 -3.48 -15.25 4.07
CA GLY A 50 -3.12 -14.07 4.81
C GLY A 50 -3.72 -12.81 4.18
N ILE A 51 -3.96 -11.80 5.00
CA ILE A 51 -4.46 -10.49 4.57
C ILE A 51 -3.62 -9.43 5.27
N ILE A 52 -3.08 -8.49 4.49
CA ILE A 52 -2.60 -7.20 4.97
C ILE A 52 -3.72 -6.21 4.73
N ALA A 53 -4.41 -5.80 5.80
CA ALA A 53 -5.44 -4.78 5.76
C ALA A 53 -4.91 -3.45 6.29
N GLY A 54 -5.45 -2.33 5.84
CA GLY A 54 -5.10 -1.02 6.37
C GLY A 54 -5.73 0.12 5.58
N VAL A 55 -5.16 1.31 5.73
CA VAL A 55 -5.64 2.54 5.08
C VAL A 55 -4.53 3.17 4.27
N LEU A 56 -4.85 3.57 3.04
CA LEU A 56 -3.98 4.41 2.22
C LEU A 56 -4.42 5.87 2.34
N ASP A 57 -3.44 6.77 2.43
CA ASP A 57 -3.68 8.19 2.27
C ASP A 57 -3.74 8.52 0.77
N PRO A 58 -4.86 9.04 0.24
CA PRO A 58 -4.95 9.46 -1.16
C PRO A 58 -3.79 10.38 -1.56
N GLU A 59 -3.39 11.34 -0.72
CA GLU A 59 -2.34 12.31 -1.06
C GLU A 59 -0.94 11.68 -1.13
N GLU A 60 -0.70 10.57 -0.41
CA GLU A 60 0.53 9.78 -0.54
C GLU A 60 0.50 8.87 -1.78
N VAL A 61 -0.69 8.48 -2.24
CA VAL A 61 -0.91 7.60 -3.39
C VAL A 61 -0.81 8.36 -4.72
N LEU A 62 -1.31 9.59 -4.79
CA LEU A 62 -1.29 10.42 -6.00
C LEU A 62 0.07 10.54 -6.68
N PRO A 63 1.19 10.88 -5.98
CA PRO A 63 2.49 10.98 -6.64
C PRO A 63 2.98 9.64 -7.19
N VAL A 64 2.58 8.51 -6.59
CA VAL A 64 2.92 7.16 -7.11
C VAL A 64 2.18 6.90 -8.41
N PHE A 65 0.89 7.26 -8.49
CA PHE A 65 0.10 7.12 -9.72
C PHE A 65 0.55 8.08 -10.82
N ALA A 66 0.95 9.31 -10.49
CA ALA A 66 1.47 10.27 -11.45
C ALA A 66 2.72 9.72 -12.16
N LYS A 67 3.64 9.09 -11.42
CA LYS A 67 4.83 8.44 -11.99
C LYS A 67 4.48 7.33 -12.97
N VAL A 68 3.52 6.47 -12.62
CA VAL A 68 3.05 5.39 -13.51
C VAL A 68 2.37 5.95 -14.75
N ALA A 69 1.48 6.93 -14.57
CA ALA A 69 0.76 7.56 -15.64
C ALA A 69 1.71 8.27 -16.61
N GLY A 70 2.70 9.00 -16.09
CA GLY A 70 3.76 9.65 -16.86
C GLY A 70 4.66 8.67 -17.61
N ALA A 71 4.99 7.52 -17.02
CA ALA A 71 5.73 6.46 -17.69
C ALA A 71 4.97 5.89 -18.91
N ILE A 72 3.64 5.83 -18.84
CA ILE A 72 2.79 5.34 -19.93
C ILE A 72 2.52 6.45 -20.97
N TYR A 73 2.30 7.68 -20.50
CA TYR A 73 1.94 8.83 -21.33
C TYR A 73 2.47 10.13 -20.70
N ALA A 74 3.55 10.67 -21.27
CA ALA A 74 4.29 11.82 -20.74
C ALA A 74 3.45 13.07 -20.39
N PRO A 75 2.36 13.42 -21.13
CA PRO A 75 1.51 14.56 -20.73
C PRO A 75 0.85 14.39 -19.36
N LEU A 76 0.68 13.17 -18.85
CA LEU A 76 0.14 12.95 -17.49
C LEU A 76 1.14 13.27 -16.38
N CYS A 77 2.36 13.70 -16.72
CA CYS A 77 3.26 14.35 -15.77
C CYS A 77 2.84 15.82 -15.50
N ASP A 78 2.03 16.44 -16.36
CA ASP A 78 1.47 17.75 -16.09
C ASP A 78 0.39 17.62 -14.99
N PRO A 79 0.49 18.36 -13.87
CA PRO A 79 -0.49 18.32 -12.80
C PRO A 79 -1.93 18.61 -13.27
N VAL A 80 -2.11 19.46 -14.28
CA VAL A 80 -3.43 19.81 -14.83
C VAL A 80 -4.06 18.63 -15.54
N ASP A 81 -3.28 17.90 -16.33
CA ASP A 81 -3.75 16.73 -17.07
C ASP A 81 -4.01 15.54 -16.13
N PHE A 82 -3.24 15.43 -15.04
CA PHE A 82 -3.40 14.40 -14.02
C PHE A 82 -4.58 14.67 -13.05
N GLU A 83 -5.07 15.90 -12.94
CA GLU A 83 -6.08 16.27 -11.93
C GLU A 83 -7.37 15.45 -12.03
N SER A 84 -7.78 15.06 -13.24
CA SER A 84 -8.95 14.22 -13.44
C SER A 84 -8.80 12.82 -12.81
N ILE A 85 -7.59 12.28 -12.75
CA ILE A 85 -7.25 11.03 -12.07
C ILE A 85 -7.17 11.30 -10.57
N ALA A 86 -6.58 12.42 -10.17
CA ALA A 86 -6.45 12.77 -8.77
C ALA A 86 -7.80 12.92 -8.06
N VAL A 87 -8.77 13.58 -8.70
CA VAL A 87 -10.15 13.68 -8.22
C VAL A 87 -10.79 12.30 -8.07
N GLN A 88 -10.57 11.39 -9.02
CA GLN A 88 -11.11 10.03 -8.94
C GLN A 88 -10.50 9.25 -7.77
N VAL A 89 -9.18 9.32 -7.57
CA VAL A 89 -8.51 8.66 -6.45
C VAL A 89 -9.03 9.19 -5.11
N ARG A 90 -9.12 10.52 -4.93
CA ARG A 90 -9.67 11.11 -3.71
C ARG A 90 -11.12 10.69 -3.47
N ALA A 91 -11.92 10.60 -4.52
CA ALA A 91 -13.31 10.16 -4.44
C ALA A 91 -13.47 8.66 -4.06
N THR A 92 -12.40 7.86 -4.12
CA THR A 92 -12.45 6.47 -3.63
C THR A 92 -12.28 6.34 -2.11
N SER A 93 -12.10 7.46 -1.39
CA SER A 93 -11.99 7.44 0.07
C SER A 93 -13.28 6.95 0.72
N ASP A 94 -13.18 5.89 1.52
CA ASP A 94 -14.31 5.18 2.14
C ASP A 94 -14.17 5.05 3.67
N ILE A 95 -13.01 5.44 4.22
CA ILE A 95 -12.71 5.40 5.66
C ILE A 95 -11.95 6.65 6.11
N MET A 96 -11.86 6.89 7.42
CA MET A 96 -10.94 7.92 7.94
C MET A 96 -9.50 7.42 7.92
N LEU A 97 -8.54 8.34 7.80
CA LEU A 97 -7.11 8.01 7.77
C LEU A 97 -6.63 7.30 9.04
N ASP A 98 -7.30 7.52 10.18
CA ASP A 98 -7.04 6.82 11.45
C ASP A 98 -7.64 5.41 11.50
N GLY A 99 -8.30 4.95 10.43
CA GLY A 99 -8.94 3.64 10.34
C GLY A 99 -10.29 3.55 11.04
N SER A 100 -10.82 4.65 11.56
CA SER A 100 -12.17 4.70 12.13
C SER A 100 -13.22 4.99 11.06
N ASN A 101 -14.49 4.74 11.38
CA ASN A 101 -15.62 5.25 10.60
C ASN A 101 -15.87 6.75 10.86
N GLY A 102 -15.08 7.39 11.73
CA GLY A 102 -15.16 8.82 12.01
C GLY A 102 -16.48 9.31 12.61
N ASP A 103 -16.67 10.62 12.49
CA ASP A 103 -17.95 11.30 12.69
C ASP A 103 -18.76 11.21 11.37
N PRO A 104 -20.05 10.84 11.39
CA PRO A 104 -20.89 10.78 10.19
C PRO A 104 -21.01 12.10 9.40
N THR A 105 -20.60 13.22 9.97
CA THR A 105 -20.59 14.55 9.32
C THR A 105 -19.27 14.87 8.62
N GLN A 106 -18.23 14.05 8.82
CA GLN A 106 -16.94 14.20 8.15
C GLN A 106 -16.90 13.40 6.84
N ILE A 107 -16.19 13.94 5.86
CA ILE A 107 -15.91 13.24 4.61
C ILE A 107 -14.71 12.33 4.84
N CYS A 108 -14.84 11.06 4.45
CA CYS A 108 -13.75 10.09 4.48
C CYS A 108 -12.53 10.61 3.71
N ASN A 109 -11.34 10.41 4.29
CA ASN A 109 -10.07 10.90 3.73
C ASN A 109 -9.02 9.80 3.63
N GLY A 110 -9.43 8.54 3.73
CA GLY A 110 -8.58 7.36 3.58
C GLY A 110 -9.26 6.32 2.69
N ILE A 111 -8.46 5.50 2.03
CA ILE A 111 -8.92 4.38 1.20
C ILE A 111 -8.62 3.08 1.93
N SER A 112 -9.66 2.29 2.21
CA SER A 112 -9.50 0.98 2.82
C SER A 112 -8.91 -0.02 1.81
N LEU A 113 -8.02 -0.89 2.31
CA LEU A 113 -7.19 -1.78 1.51
C LEU A 113 -7.16 -3.16 2.15
N GLY A 114 -7.21 -4.20 1.33
CA GLY A 114 -6.93 -5.58 1.73
C GLY A 114 -6.13 -6.32 0.67
N ILE A 115 -4.91 -6.74 1.02
CA ILE A 115 -4.02 -7.49 0.12
C ILE A 115 -3.90 -8.92 0.61
N GLY A 116 -4.35 -9.86 -0.22
CA GLY A 116 -4.17 -11.28 0.03
C GLY A 116 -2.73 -11.72 -0.16
N PHE A 117 -2.22 -12.59 0.72
CA PHE A 117 -0.92 -13.21 0.58
C PHE A 117 -0.90 -14.66 1.08
N ASP A 118 0.05 -15.43 0.57
CA ASP A 118 0.49 -16.68 1.15
C ASP A 118 1.96 -16.53 1.55
N ALA A 119 2.34 -17.09 2.69
CA ALA A 119 3.72 -17.08 3.17
C ALA A 119 4.28 -18.50 3.24
N ALA A 120 5.53 -18.65 2.83
CA ALA A 120 6.33 -19.84 3.04
C ALA A 120 7.61 -19.44 3.78
N ALA A 121 8.14 -20.32 4.63
CA ALA A 121 9.45 -20.10 5.19
C ALA A 121 10.50 -20.08 4.07
N VAL A 122 11.30 -19.02 4.06
CA VAL A 122 12.43 -18.86 3.14
C VAL A 122 13.70 -18.67 3.96
N GLN A 123 14.79 -19.30 3.51
CA GLN A 123 16.12 -19.00 4.00
C GLN A 123 16.61 -17.74 3.28
N LEU A 124 16.73 -16.62 3.99
CA LEU A 124 17.29 -15.41 3.39
C LEU A 124 18.80 -15.60 3.17
N GLY A 125 19.25 -15.39 1.93
CA GLY A 125 20.67 -15.32 1.57
C GLY A 125 21.26 -13.93 1.89
N PRO A 126 22.53 -13.68 1.51
CA PRO A 126 23.12 -12.34 1.62
C PRO A 126 22.30 -11.31 0.83
N LEU A 127 22.12 -10.12 1.41
CA LEU A 127 21.47 -9.00 0.75
C LEU A 127 22.31 -8.57 -0.46
N VAL A 128 21.67 -8.48 -1.63
CA VAL A 128 22.25 -7.78 -2.77
C VAL A 128 22.04 -6.27 -2.61
N PRO A 129 22.94 -5.43 -3.14
CA PRO A 129 22.71 -3.99 -3.19
C PRO A 129 21.36 -3.69 -3.87
N PRO A 130 20.64 -2.63 -3.44
CA PRO A 130 19.43 -2.19 -4.11
C PRO A 130 19.68 -1.97 -5.60
N ALA A 131 18.69 -2.28 -6.44
CA ALA A 131 18.72 -1.83 -7.82
C ALA A 131 18.76 -0.28 -7.83
N PRO A 132 19.52 0.34 -8.75
CA PRO A 132 19.50 1.78 -8.88
C PRO A 132 18.09 2.27 -9.21
N ASP A 133 17.70 3.40 -8.62
CA ASP A 133 16.42 4.04 -8.92
C ASP A 133 16.35 4.39 -10.41
N LEU A 134 15.21 4.10 -11.03
CA LEU A 134 14.97 4.58 -12.38
C LEU A 134 14.77 6.08 -12.40
N PRO A 135 15.13 6.75 -13.50
CA PRO A 135 14.77 8.14 -13.71
C PRO A 135 13.26 8.32 -13.56
N ASP A 136 12.84 9.29 -12.75
CA ASP A 136 11.45 9.67 -12.62
C ASP A 136 10.98 10.27 -13.96
N PRO A 137 9.98 9.68 -14.63
CA PRO A 137 9.49 10.16 -15.92
C PRO A 137 8.91 11.57 -15.83
N CYS A 138 8.57 12.04 -14.63
CA CYS A 138 7.97 13.35 -14.37
C CYS A 138 8.94 14.34 -13.70
N ALA A 139 10.22 14.01 -13.53
CA ALA A 139 11.24 14.93 -13.01
C ALA A 139 11.89 15.82 -14.10
N GLY A 140 11.23 15.97 -15.25
CA GLY A 140 11.67 16.79 -16.39
C GLY A 140 11.55 18.30 -16.16
#